data_AF-A0AA40FZQ5-F1
#
_entry.id   AF-A0AA40FZQ5-F1
#
_cell.length_a   1.000
_cell.length_b   1.000
_cell.length_c   1.000
_cell.angle_alpha   90.00
_cell.angle_beta   90.00
_cell.angle_gamma   90.00
#
_symmetry.space_group_name_H-M   'P 1'
#
loop_
_entity.id
_entity.type
_entity.pdbx_description
1 polymer ?
#
loop_
_entity_poly.entity_id
_entity_poly.type
_entity_poly.pdbx_seq_one_letter_code
_entity_poly.pdbx_strand_id
1 'polypeptide(L)'
;MYISYLSVHMVIMYMDLIEAFGNLESIVENIIDTTVVTATYFLLFLLRFNKLVEQTIVTVRQEITTCKFETLEEMRLYLAYHKISDKFGRYAVSTTLVIATLWYLTPMLHLLKLQSGISLNDNLIVIINKISDLDKINGIVL
;
A
#
# COMPACT_ATOMS: atom_id res chain seq x y z
N MET A 1 -19.87 4.36 10.84
CA MET A 1 -19.64 3.91 9.44
C MET A 1 -18.18 3.57 9.18
N TYR A 2 -17.21 4.48 9.35
CA TYR A 2 -15.81 4.20 8.99
C TYR A 2 -15.12 3.16 9.90
N ILE A 3 -15.29 3.24 11.23
CA ILE A 3 -14.69 2.27 12.17
C ILE A 3 -15.30 0.87 12.00
N SER A 4 -16.61 0.78 11.79
CA SER A 4 -17.27 -0.50 11.52
C SER A 4 -16.78 -1.13 10.22
N TYR A 5 -16.56 -0.33 9.16
CA TYR A 5 -15.96 -0.81 7.92
C TYR A 5 -14.54 -1.34 8.14
N LEU A 6 -13.69 -0.55 8.82
CA LEU A 6 -12.33 -0.97 9.13
C LEU A 6 -12.29 -2.24 10.00
N SER A 7 -13.21 -2.36 10.96
CA SER A 7 -13.31 -3.55 11.81
C SER A 7 -13.65 -4.81 11.01
N VAL A 8 -14.55 -4.71 10.03
CA VAL A 8 -14.87 -5.84 9.13
C VAL A 8 -13.67 -6.16 8.23
N HIS A 9 -13.02 -5.13 7.69
CA HIS A 9 -11.83 -5.30 6.84
C HIS A 9 -10.69 -5.99 7.61
N MET A 10 -10.51 -5.67 8.89
CA MET A 10 -9.54 -6.33 9.76
C MET A 10 -9.84 -7.83 9.92
N VAL A 11 -11.12 -8.19 10.14
CA VAL A 11 -11.52 -9.60 10.26
C VAL A 11 -11.19 -10.38 8.99
N ILE A 12 -11.48 -9.81 7.82
CA ILE A 12 -11.17 -10.44 6.51
C ILE A 12 -9.67 -10.67 6.36
N MET A 13 -8.83 -9.67 6.67
CA MET A 13 -7.37 -9.84 6.59
C MET A 13 -6.83 -10.91 7.53
N TYR A 14 -7.40 -11.03 8.74
CA TYR A 14 -7.03 -12.12 9.65
C TYR A 14 -7.47 -13.49 9.14
N MET A 15 -8.60 -13.58 8.43
CA MET A 15 -9.03 -14.82 7.78
C MET A 15 -8.06 -15.21 6.65
N ASP A 16 -7.67 -14.26 5.79
CA ASP A 16 -6.70 -14.48 4.72
C ASP A 16 -5.32 -14.90 5.28
N LEU A 17 -4.92 -14.33 6.42
CA LEU A 17 -3.70 -14.75 7.11
C LEU A 17 -3.79 -16.20 7.59
N ILE A 18 -4.94 -16.63 8.13
CA ILE A 18 -5.17 -18.01 8.57
C ILE A 18 -5.14 -18.98 7.37
N GLU A 19 -5.72 -18.59 6.23
CA GLU A 19 -5.72 -19.42 5.01
C GLU A 19 -4.34 -19.54 4.36
N ALA A 20 -3.49 -18.51 4.48
CA ALA A 20 -2.12 -18.53 3.98
C ALA A 20 -1.20 -19.51 4.75
N PHE A 21 -1.62 -20.05 5.91
CA PHE A 21 -0.85 -21.02 6.67
C PHE A 21 -0.62 -22.31 5.86
N GLY A 22 0.58 -22.45 5.31
CA GLY A 22 1.00 -23.56 4.48
C GLY A 22 2.03 -23.17 3.41
N ASN A 23 2.09 -21.88 3.05
CA ASN A 23 3.09 -21.34 2.14
C ASN A 23 3.87 -20.20 2.82
N LEU A 24 5.16 -20.40 3.06
CA LEU A 24 6.01 -19.44 3.78
C LEU A 24 6.06 -18.06 3.12
N GLU A 25 6.11 -18.01 1.78
CA GLU A 25 6.16 -16.74 1.03
C GLU A 25 4.88 -15.93 1.23
N SER A 26 3.73 -16.59 1.10
CA SER A 26 2.41 -15.98 1.28
C SER A 26 2.14 -15.57 2.73
N ILE A 27 2.63 -16.34 3.71
CA ILE A 27 2.53 -15.98 5.13
C ILE A 27 3.29 -14.68 5.43
N VAL A 28 4.53 -14.55 4.95
CA VAL A 28 5.36 -13.37 5.23
C VAL A 28 4.71 -12.11 4.65
N GLU A 29 4.22 -12.17 3.42
CA GLU A 29 3.51 -11.06 2.78
C GLU A 29 2.26 -10.67 3.58
N ASN A 30 1.40 -11.64 3.91
CA ASN A 30 0.17 -11.37 4.67
C ASN A 30 0.44 -10.85 6.08
N ILE A 31 1.50 -11.30 6.77
CA ILE A 31 1.86 -10.79 8.10
C ILE A 31 2.27 -9.31 8.03
N ILE A 32 3.07 -8.94 7.04
CA ILE A 32 3.53 -7.55 6.86
C ILE A 32 2.32 -6.65 6.65
N ASP A 33 1.44 -7.01 5.71
CA ASP A 33 0.26 -6.21 5.39
C ASP A 33 -0.71 -6.14 6.58
N THR A 34 -0.97 -7.26 7.25
CA THR A 34 -1.83 -7.31 8.44
C THR A 34 -1.26 -6.43 9.55
N THR A 35 0.06 -6.43 9.77
CA THR A 35 0.70 -5.61 10.81
C THR A 35 0.54 -4.12 10.53
N VAL A 36 0.75 -3.69 9.29
CA VAL A 36 0.63 -2.28 8.89
C VAL A 36 -0.80 -1.78 9.05
N VAL A 37 -1.78 -2.56 8.59
CA VAL A 37 -3.21 -2.20 8.71
C VAL A 37 -3.65 -2.21 10.17
N THR A 38 -3.19 -3.19 10.95
CA THR A 38 -3.47 -3.27 12.39
C THR A 38 -2.92 -2.07 13.15
N ALA A 39 -1.65 -1.71 12.92
CA ALA A 39 -1.04 -0.53 13.57
C ALA A 39 -1.79 0.76 13.22
N THR A 40 -2.18 0.92 11.95
CA THR A 40 -2.96 2.07 11.48
C THR A 40 -4.33 2.13 12.14
N TYR A 41 -5.01 0.98 12.25
CA TYR A 41 -6.30 0.87 12.94
C TYR A 41 -6.20 1.27 14.42
N PHE A 42 -5.19 0.76 15.13
CA PHE A 42 -4.95 1.12 16.53
C PHE A 42 -4.65 2.61 16.71
N LEU A 43 -3.84 3.21 15.84
CA LEU A 43 -3.56 4.66 15.86
C LEU A 43 -4.84 5.49 15.70
N LEU A 44 -5.68 5.15 14.73
CA LEU A 44 -6.97 5.83 14.50
C LEU A 44 -7.94 5.63 15.66
N PHE A 45 -7.97 4.42 16.22
CA PHE A 45 -8.78 4.08 17.37
C PHE A 45 -8.37 4.92 18.59
N LEU A 46 -7.07 4.95 18.92
CA LEU A 46 -6.53 5.74 20.02
C LEU A 46 -6.81 7.23 19.84
N LEU A 47 -6.58 7.77 18.65
CA LEU A 47 -6.84 9.18 18.35
C LEU A 47 -8.33 9.53 18.54
N ARG A 48 -9.25 8.62 18.21
CA ARG A 48 -10.69 8.87 18.24
C ARG A 48 -11.31 8.71 19.63
N PHE A 49 -10.89 7.71 20.39
CA PHE A 49 -11.51 7.38 21.68
C PHE A 49 -10.80 8.05 22.86
N ASN A 50 -9.56 8.49 22.68
CA ASN A 50 -8.83 9.17 23.74
C ASN A 50 -9.12 10.67 23.74
N LYS A 51 -10.08 11.08 24.59
CA LYS A 51 -10.40 12.50 24.82
C LYS A 51 -9.20 13.31 25.31
N LEU A 52 -8.20 12.68 25.96
CA LEU A 52 -6.99 13.38 26.39
C LEU A 52 -6.15 13.82 25.20
N VAL A 53 -6.06 12.99 24.16
CA VAL A 53 -5.31 13.34 22.93
C VAL A 53 -5.98 14.51 22.22
N GLU A 54 -7.31 14.49 22.12
CA GLU A 54 -8.07 15.62 21.58
C GLU A 54 -7.83 16.90 22.37
N GLN A 55 -7.93 16.82 23.71
CA GLN A 55 -7.67 17.97 24.59
C GLN A 55 -6.25 18.50 24.46
N THR A 56 -5.24 17.63 24.45
CA THR A 56 -3.84 18.05 24.27
C THR A 56 -3.65 18.75 22.93
N ILE A 57 -4.21 18.23 21.84
CA ILE A 57 -4.11 18.88 20.51
C ILE A 57 -4.76 20.26 20.53
N VAL A 58 -5.94 20.39 21.14
CA VAL A 58 -6.65 21.68 21.23
C VAL A 58 -5.86 22.67 22.10
N THR A 59 -5.35 22.24 23.25
CA THR A 59 -4.55 23.08 24.15
C THR A 59 -3.28 23.57 23.46
N VAL A 60 -2.50 22.67 22.84
CA VAL A 60 -1.27 23.03 22.11
C VAL A 60 -1.59 24.00 20.97
N ARG A 61 -2.67 23.77 20.22
CA ARG A 61 -3.10 24.69 19.16
C ARG A 61 -3.45 26.06 19.72
N GLN A 62 -4.18 26.09 20.83
CA GLN A 62 -4.58 27.33 21.47
C GLN A 62 -3.36 28.10 21.98
N GLU A 63 -2.44 27.43 22.67
CA GLU A 63 -1.16 27.99 23.11
C GLU A 63 -0.41 28.61 21.93
N ILE A 64 -0.24 27.88 20.82
CA ILE A 64 0.43 28.40 19.61
C ILE A 64 -0.26 29.65 19.06
N THR A 65 -1.60 29.71 19.06
CA THR A 65 -2.33 30.90 18.56
C THR A 65 -2.31 32.07 19.53
N THR A 66 -2.20 31.83 20.83
CA THR A 66 -2.17 32.86 21.87
C THR A 66 -0.76 33.29 22.26
N CYS A 67 0.26 32.53 21.90
CA CYS A 67 1.67 32.84 22.15
C CYS A 67 2.03 34.18 21.49
N LYS A 68 2.19 35.21 22.32
CA LYS A 68 3.07 36.33 22.02
C LYS A 68 4.46 35.87 22.37
N PHE A 69 5.29 35.57 21.37
CA PHE A 69 6.68 35.18 21.59
C PHE A 69 7.36 36.21 22.49
N GLU A 70 7.68 35.84 23.74
CA GLU A 70 8.29 36.77 24.70
C GLU A 70 9.76 36.98 24.37
N THR A 71 10.41 35.98 23.77
CA THR A 71 11.83 36.00 23.45
C THR A 71 12.09 35.65 21.98
N LEU A 72 13.09 36.32 21.38
CA LEU A 72 13.49 36.12 19.98
C LEU A 72 14.03 34.70 19.73
N GLU A 73 14.62 34.05 20.74
CA GLU A 73 15.03 32.64 20.69
C GLU A 73 13.84 31.67 20.57
N GLU A 74 12.78 31.90 21.33
CA GLU A 74 11.56 31.07 21.30
C GLU A 74 10.90 31.12 19.92
N MET A 75 10.82 32.33 19.34
CA MET A 75 10.34 32.52 17.97
C MET A 75 11.19 31.77 16.94
N ARG A 76 12.52 31.80 17.08
CA ARG A 76 13.44 31.11 16.17
C ARG A 76 13.30 29.60 16.29
N LEU A 77 13.17 29.07 17.50
CA LEU A 77 12.98 27.65 17.75
C LEU A 77 11.64 27.16 17.19
N TYR A 78 10.57 27.91 17.42
CA TYR A 78 9.24 27.62 16.86
C TYR A 78 9.26 27.60 15.33
N LEU A 79 9.86 28.61 14.69
CA LEU A 79 9.97 28.66 13.23
C LEU A 79 10.81 27.52 12.65
N ALA A 80 11.89 27.14 13.31
CA ALA A 80 12.73 26.02 12.91
C ALA A 80 11.95 24.69 12.99
N TYR A 81 11.25 24.46 14.10
CA TYR A 81 10.41 23.27 14.27
C TYR A 81 9.25 23.24 13.26
N HIS A 82 8.55 24.36 13.08
CA HIS A 82 7.45 24.47 12.14
C HIS A 82 7.90 24.15 10.71
N LYS A 83 9.05 24.67 10.29
CA LYS A 83 9.62 24.39 8.96
C LYS A 83 9.96 22.92 8.75
N ILE A 84 10.45 22.23 9.78
CA ILE A 84 10.76 20.80 9.71
C ILE A 84 9.46 19.98 9.65
N SER A 85 8.52 20.27 10.54
CA SER A 85 7.22 19.59 10.62
C SER A 85 6.42 19.72 9.32
N ASP A 86 6.37 20.92 8.75
CA ASP A 86 5.65 21.21 7.50
C ASP A 86 6.28 20.49 6.29
N LYS A 87 7.61 20.39 6.25
CA LYS A 87 8.30 19.55 5.24
C LYS A 87 7.99 18.07 5.43
N PHE A 88 8.05 17.56 6.66
CA PHE A 88 7.75 16.17 6.96
C PHE A 88 6.33 15.79 6.53
N GLY A 89 5.35 16.64 6.85
CA GLY A 89 3.96 16.44 6.43
C GLY A 89 3.81 16.36 4.91
N ARG A 90 4.44 17.28 4.16
CA ARG A 90 4.43 17.24 2.69
C ARG A 90 5.08 15.99 2.13
N TYR A 91 6.21 15.55 2.70
CA TYR A 91 6.86 14.31 2.27
C TYR A 91 5.97 13.10 2.55
N ALA A 92 5.38 13.00 3.74
CA ALA A 92 4.49 11.90 4.10
C ALA A 92 3.30 11.80 3.14
N VAL A 93 2.63 12.92 2.85
CA VAL A 93 1.49 12.92 1.90
C VAL A 93 1.93 12.54 0.49
N SER A 94 3.06 13.07 0.03
CA SER A 94 3.60 12.76 -1.30
C SER A 94 4.00 11.29 -1.44
N THR A 95 4.70 10.72 -0.44
CA THR A 95 5.11 9.32 -0.47
C THR A 95 3.91 8.39 -0.38
N THR A 96 2.89 8.69 0.44
CA THR A 96 1.65 7.92 0.47
C THR A 96 0.96 7.92 -0.89
N LEU A 97 0.91 9.05 -1.59
CA LEU A 97 0.34 9.12 -2.93
C LEU A 97 1.13 8.24 -3.91
N VAL A 98 2.47 8.32 -3.89
CA VAL A 98 3.33 7.50 -4.76
C VAL A 98 3.12 6.01 -4.47
N ILE A 99 3.14 5.60 -3.19
CA ILE A 99 2.91 4.21 -2.79
C ILE A 99 1.54 3.72 -3.27
N ALA A 100 0.49 4.52 -3.06
CA ALA A 100 -0.86 4.17 -3.51
C ALA A 100 -0.91 3.99 -5.04
N THR A 101 -0.31 4.91 -5.80
CA THR A 101 -0.27 4.79 -7.26
C THR A 101 0.49 3.55 -7.72
N LEU A 102 1.61 3.22 -7.07
CA LEU A 102 2.38 2.01 -7.37
C LEU A 102 1.59 0.74 -7.05
N TRP A 103 0.90 0.71 -5.91
CA TRP A 103 0.05 -0.42 -5.51
C TRP A 103 -1.05 -0.71 -6.53
N TYR A 104 -1.72 0.33 -7.06
CA TYR A 104 -2.71 0.14 -8.13
C TYR A 104 -2.08 -0.24 -9.47
N LEU A 105 -0.83 0.14 -9.72
CA LEU A 105 -0.13 -0.16 -10.97
C LEU A 105 0.43 -1.60 -11.02
N THR A 106 0.81 -2.17 -9.87
CA THR A 106 1.33 -3.55 -9.75
C THR A 106 0.44 -4.61 -10.42
N PRO A 107 -0.88 -4.71 -10.14
CA PRO A 107 -1.73 -5.71 -10.79
C PRO A 107 -1.85 -5.46 -12.31
N MET A 108 -1.86 -4.20 -12.73
CA MET A 108 -1.89 -3.84 -14.17
C MET A 108 -0.64 -4.33 -14.89
N LEU A 109 0.54 -4.19 -14.28
CA LEU A 109 1.81 -4.69 -14.81
C LEU A 109 1.84 -6.22 -14.85
N HIS A 110 1.25 -6.90 -13.87
CA HIS A 110 1.16 -8.36 -13.85
C HIS A 110 0.28 -8.87 -15.00
N LEU A 111 -0.87 -8.25 -15.24
CA LEU A 111 -1.76 -8.57 -16.36
C LEU A 111 -1.09 -8.36 -17.72
N LEU A 112 -0.35 -7.25 -17.88
CA LEU A 112 0.40 -6.97 -19.11
C LEU A 112 1.51 -8.00 -19.37
N LYS A 113 2.24 -8.42 -18.31
CA LYS A 113 3.25 -9.49 -18.43
C LYS A 113 2.62 -10.83 -18.79
N LEU A 114 1.49 -11.19 -18.17
CA LEU A 114 0.78 -12.44 -18.47
C LEU A 114 0.36 -12.50 -19.95
N GLN A 115 -0.17 -11.38 -20.48
CA GLN A 115 -0.60 -11.29 -21.88
C GLN A 115 0.56 -11.40 -22.87
N SER A 116 1.74 -10.84 -22.55
CA SER A 116 2.94 -11.01 -23.38
C SER A 116 3.52 -12.44 -23.35
N GLY A 117 3.41 -13.15 -22.22
CA GLY A 117 3.86 -14.53 -22.09
C GLY A 117 2.97 -15.54 -22.80
N ILE A 118 1.64 -15.35 -22.72
CA ILE A 118 0.65 -16.18 -23.41
C ILE A 118 0.81 -16.07 -24.93
N SER A 119 1.05 -14.86 -25.48
CA SER A 119 1.19 -14.69 -26.93
C SER A 119 2.41 -15.42 -27.51
N LEU A 120 3.50 -15.57 -26.76
CA LEU A 120 4.68 -16.32 -27.20
C LEU A 120 4.43 -17.84 -27.22
N ASN A 121 3.70 -18.36 -26.23
CA ASN A 121 3.38 -19.78 -26.15
C ASN A 121 2.38 -20.20 -27.25
N ASP A 122 1.36 -19.38 -27.49
CA ASP A 122 0.38 -19.62 -28.56
C ASP A 122 1.04 -19.57 -29.94
N ASN A 123 1.97 -18.64 -30.17
CA ASN A 123 2.73 -18.57 -31.41
C ASN A 123 3.65 -19.79 -31.62
N LEU A 124 4.28 -20.29 -30.56
CA LEU A 124 5.10 -21.52 -30.63
C LEU A 124 4.24 -22.75 -30.93
N ILE A 125 3.05 -22.88 -30.32
CA ILE A 125 2.12 -23.98 -30.59
C ILE A 125 1.62 -23.95 -32.04
N VAL A 126 1.30 -22.76 -32.57
CA VAL A 126 0.90 -22.59 -33.98
C VAL A 126 2.04 -22.97 -34.94
N ILE A 127 3.28 -22.59 -34.63
CA ILE A 127 4.45 -22.96 -35.44
C ILE A 127 4.69 -24.48 -35.41
N ILE A 128 4.61 -25.11 -34.24
CA ILE A 128 4.77 -26.58 -34.09
C ILE A 128 3.69 -27.32 -34.89
N ASN A 129 2.43 -26.91 -34.79
CA ASN A 129 1.34 -27.53 -35.54
C ASN A 129 1.53 -27.38 -37.05
N LYS A 130 1.99 -26.21 -37.51
CA LYS A 130 2.26 -25.96 -38.93
C LYS A 130 3.43 -26.80 -39.46
N ILE A 131 4.44 -27.08 -38.63
CA ILE A 131 5.56 -27.98 -38.98
C ILE A 131 5.07 -29.44 -39.03
N SER A 132 4.21 -29.86 -38.11
CA SER A 132 3.62 -31.21 -38.11
C SER A 132 2.74 -31.48 -39.34
N ASP A 133 2.00 -30.48 -39.81
CA ASP A 133 1.21 -30.60 -41.04
C ASP A 133 2.09 -30.67 -42.30
N LEU A 134 3.23 -29.97 -42.33
CA LEU A 134 4.19 -30.06 -43.44
C LEU A 134 4.86 -31.44 -43.50
N ASP A 135 5.13 -32.07 -42.36
CA ASP A 135 5.69 -33.41 -42.28
C ASP A 135 4.69 -34.49 -42.75
N LYS A 136 3.40 -34.32 -42.43
CA LYS A 136 2.32 -35.18 -42.97
C LYS A 136 2.16 -35.06 -44.49
N ILE A 137 2.35 -33.88 -45.06
CA ILE A 137 2.24 -33.68 -46.52
C ILE A 137 3.42 -34.31 -47.26
N ASN A 138 4.64 -34.23 -46.70
CA ASN A 138 5.82 -34.87 -47.29
C ASN A 138 5.88 -36.40 -47.09
N GLY A 139 5.23 -36.94 -46.05
CA GLY A 139 5.15 -38.38 -45.78
C GLY A 139 4.19 -39.17 -46.68
N ILE A 140 3.40 -38.50 -47.54
CA ILE A 140 2.42 -39.14 -48.45
C ILE A 140 2.99 -39.30 -49.88
N VAL A 141 4.22 -38.84 -50.16
CA VAL A 141 4.83 -38.89 -51.51
C VAL A 141 6.02 -39.86 -51.61
N LEU A 142 6.04 -40.95 -50.83
CA LEU A 142 6.98 -42.06 -51.05
C LEU A 142 6.31 -43.43 -50.89
#